data_AF-A0A149PPN0-F1
#
_entry.id   AF-A0A149PPN0-F1
#
_cell.length_a   1.000
_cell.length_b   1.000
_cell.length_c   1.000
_cell.angle_alpha   90.00
_cell.angle_beta   90.00
_cell.angle_gamma   90.00
#
_symmetry.space_group_name_H-M   'P 1'
#
loop_
_entity.id
_entity.type
_entity.pdbx_description
1 polymer ?
#
loop_
_entity_poly.entity_id
_entity_poly.type
_entity_poly.pdbx_seq_one_letter_code
_entity_poly.pdbx_strand_id
1 'polypeptide(L)' 'MTATARQAEIRCGIGGWVFPEWRGGMFYPVGLPQREELAHASRALRCIEINGTFYRTPTAAQCA' A
#
# COMPACT_ATOMS: atom_id res chain seq x y z
N MET A 1 -40.27 -2.86 11.69
CA MET A 1 -39.08 -2.01 11.90
C MET A 1 -37.95 -2.57 11.04
N THR A 2 -37.69 -1.99 9.87
CA THR A 2 -36.57 -2.36 9.01
C THR A 2 -35.32 -1.67 9.54
N ALA A 3 -34.30 -2.44 9.92
CA ALA A 3 -33.01 -1.91 10.31
C ALA A 3 -32.36 -1.25 9.07
N THR A 4 -31.97 0.01 9.20
CA THR A 4 -31.13 0.69 8.21
C THR A 4 -29.80 -0.05 8.16
N ALA A 5 -29.49 -0.71 7.04
CA ALA A 5 -28.19 -1.33 6.86
C ALA A 5 -27.12 -0.24 6.94
N ARG A 6 -26.12 -0.40 7.82
CA ARG A 6 -24.92 0.45 7.77
C ARG A 6 -24.28 0.27 6.39
N GLN A 7 -24.03 1.38 5.69
CA GLN A 7 -23.18 1.33 4.50
C GLN A 7 -21.81 0.78 4.89
N ALA A 8 -21.36 -0.24 4.16
CA ALA A 8 -20.04 -0.80 4.33
C ALA A 8 -18.97 0.23 3.94
N GLU A 9 -17.87 0.28 4.69
CA GLU A 9 -16.76 1.16 4.39
C GLU A 9 -15.99 0.68 3.15
N ILE A 10 -15.96 1.49 2.09
CA ILE A 10 -15.18 1.21 0.89
C ILE A 10 -13.75 1.74 1.09
N ARG A 11 -12.75 0.87 0.95
CA ARG A 11 -11.33 1.25 0.92
C ARG A 11 -10.81 1.16 -0.52
N CYS A 12 -10.22 2.24 -1.01
CA CYS A 12 -9.54 2.29 -2.30
C CYS A 12 -8.02 2.31 -2.10
N GLY A 13 -7.29 1.75 -3.05
CA GLY A 13 -5.86 1.49 -2.94
C GLY A 13 -5.22 1.13 -4.27
N ILE A 14 -3.99 0.63 -4.20
CA ILE A 14 -3.16 0.24 -5.35
C ILE A 14 -2.66 -1.20 -5.22
N GLY A 15 -2.28 -1.83 -6.33
CA GLY A 15 -1.61 -3.14 -6.35
C GLY A 15 -0.10 -2.99 -6.36
N GLY A 16 0.55 -3.17 -5.20
CA GLY A 16 2.00 -2.96 -5.03
C GLY A 16 2.40 -1.51 -4.73
N TRP A 17 3.70 -1.26 -4.54
CA TRP A 17 4.24 0.06 -4.16
C TRP A 17 5.60 0.37 -4.80
N VAL A 18 6.05 -0.42 -5.78
CA VAL A 18 7.35 -0.23 -6.43
C VAL A 18 7.11 0.25 -7.85
N PHE A 19 7.05 1.56 -8.02
CA PHE A 19 6.80 2.23 -9.30
C PHE A 19 7.91 3.26 -9.56
N PRO A 20 8.95 2.93 -10.35
CA PRO A 20 10.06 3.85 -10.63
C PRO A 20 9.60 5.19 -11.22
N GLU A 21 8.55 5.17 -12.03
CA GLU A 21 7.99 6.35 -12.71
C GLU A 21 7.40 7.35 -11.71
N TRP A 22 7.03 6.89 -10.52
CA TRP A 22 6.44 7.70 -9.44
C TRP A 22 7.48 8.45 -8.59
N ARG A 23 8.77 8.16 -8.81
CA ARG A 23 9.89 8.82 -8.13
C ARG A 23 10.14 10.22 -8.67
N GLY A 24 10.99 10.98 -7.99
CA GLY A 24 11.38 12.32 -8.44
C GLY A 24 10.32 13.39 -8.17
N GLY A 25 9.40 13.15 -7.23
CA GLY A 25 8.40 14.12 -6.79
C GLY A 25 7.01 13.94 -7.38
N MET A 26 6.79 12.99 -8.31
CA MET A 26 5.44 12.73 -8.85
C MET A 26 4.51 12.19 -7.75
N PHE A 27 5.00 11.22 -6.97
CA PHE A 27 4.32 10.71 -5.78
C PHE A 27 5.33 10.48 -4.66
N TYR A 28 6.47 9.83 -4.95
CA TYR A 28 7.55 9.71 -3.98
C TYR A 28 8.39 10.99 -3.94
N PRO A 29 8.66 11.57 -2.76
CA PRO A 29 9.51 12.73 -2.60
C PRO A 29 10.88 12.54 -3.24
N VAL A 30 11.47 13.63 -3.73
CA VAL A 30 12.83 13.63 -4.28
C VAL A 30 13.79 13.10 -3.21
N GLY A 31 14.60 12.11 -3.56
CA GLY A 31 15.57 11.50 -2.66
C GLY A 31 15.03 10.47 -1.66
N LEU A 32 13.74 10.12 -1.72
CA LEU A 32 13.20 9.04 -0.88
C LEU A 32 13.93 7.72 -1.18
N PRO A 33 14.55 7.05 -0.17
CA PRO A 33 15.14 5.73 -0.38
C PRO A 33 14.09 4.71 -0.79
N GLN A 34 14.39 3.83 -1.76
CA GLN A 34 13.44 2.83 -2.25
C GLN A 34 12.83 1.97 -1.12
N ARG A 35 13.66 1.57 -0.14
CA ARG A 35 13.20 0.78 1.02
C ARG A 35 12.13 1.47 1.86
N GLU A 36 11.95 2.78 1.71
CA GLU A 36 10.95 3.58 2.42
C GLU A 36 9.69 3.85 1.57
N GLU A 37 9.64 3.39 0.32
CA GLU A 37 8.49 3.60 -0.58
C GLU A 37 7.19 3.03 0.00
N LEU A 38 7.24 1.84 0.63
CA LEU A 38 6.06 1.27 1.29
C LEU A 38 5.60 2.13 2.47
N ALA A 39 6.54 2.62 3.29
CA ALA A 39 6.23 3.46 4.44
C ALA A 39 5.62 4.81 4.01
N HIS A 40 6.10 5.37 2.89
CA HIS A 40 5.49 6.55 2.30
C HIS A 40 4.08 6.25 1.77
N ALA A 41 3.95 5.22 0.92
CA ALA A 41 2.69 4.87 0.29
C ALA A 41 1.60 4.50 1.30
N SER A 42 1.94 3.79 2.38
CA SER A 42 1.00 3.37 3.42
C SER A 42 0.43 4.53 4.24
N ARG A 43 1.14 5.67 4.29
CA ARG A 43 0.63 6.92 4.89
C ARG A 43 -0.23 7.73 3.92
N ALA A 44 -0.03 7.58 2.62
CA ALA A 44 -0.77 8.30 1.59
C ALA A 44 -2.06 7.58 1.16
N LEU A 45 -2.12 6.25 1.29
CA LEU A 45 -3.19 5.40 0.78
C LEU A 45 -3.86 4.59 1.88
N ARG A 46 -5.12 4.22 1.65
CA ARG A 46 -5.92 3.46 2.64
C ARG A 46 -5.79 1.95 2.51
N CYS A 47 -5.30 1.47 1.37
CA CYS A 47 -5.11 0.05 1.07
C CYS A 47 -3.98 -0.12 0.06
N ILE A 48 -3.19 -1.17 0.21
CA ILE A 48 -2.16 -1.60 -0.74
C ILE A 48 -2.24 -3.12 -0.81
N GLU A 49 -2.37 -3.66 -2.01
CA GLU A 49 -2.35 -5.10 -2.26
C GLU A 49 -0.90 -5.60 -2.39
N ILE A 50 -0.64 -6.79 -1.84
CA ILE A 50 0.68 -7.41 -1.76
C ILE A 50 0.62 -8.78 -2.43
N ASN A 51 1.28 -8.92 -3.58
CA ASN A 51 1.36 -10.17 -4.33
C ASN A 51 2.70 -10.92 -4.19
N GLY A 52 3.68 -10.37 -3.47
CA GLY A 52 5.00 -11.01 -3.30
C GLY A 52 4.92 -12.40 -2.65
N THR A 53 3.89 -12.62 -1.82
CA THR A 53 3.56 -13.89 -1.14
C THR A 53 3.28 -15.04 -2.09
N PHE A 54 2.84 -14.74 -3.32
CA PHE A 54 2.62 -15.74 -4.37
C PHE A 54 3.91 -16.47 -4.76
N TYR A 55 5.05 -15.76 -4.76
CA TYR A 55 6.34 -16.32 -5.15
C TYR A 55 7.09 -16.95 -3.98
N ARG A 56 6.89 -16.44 -2.76
CA ARG A 56 7.52 -16.95 -1.55
C ARG A 56 6.79 -16.47 -0.29
N THR A 57 6.64 -17.36 0.69
CA THR A 57 6.18 -17.00 2.03
C THR A 57 7.15 -16.00 2.69
N PRO A 58 6.67 -14.85 3.20
CA PRO A 58 7.52 -13.88 3.89
C PRO A 58 8.04 -14.44 5.20
N THR A 59 9.25 -14.02 5.58
CA THR A 59 9.78 -14.26 6.93
C THR A 59 9.07 -13.39 7.95
N ALA A 60 9.11 -13.78 9.23
CA ALA A 60 8.54 -12.97 10.31
C ALA A 60 9.12 -11.54 10.32
N ALA A 61 10.42 -11.39 10.05
CA ALA A 61 11.09 -10.09 9.97
C ALA A 61 10.58 -9.19 8.82
N GLN A 62 10.00 -9.75 7.77
CA GLN A 62 9.42 -8.99 6.67
C GLN A 62 7.97 -8.55 6.93
N CYS A 63 7.31 -9.14 7.93
CA CYS A 63 5.95 -8.77 8.34
C CYS A 63 5.91 -7.88 9.59
N ALA A 64 7.05 -7.71 10.27
CA ALA A 64 7.20 -6.89 11.47
C ALA A 64 7.44 -5.42 11.10
#